data_AF-A0A7C0UHL5-F1
#
_entry.id   AF-A0A7C0UHL5-F1
#
_cell.length_a   1.000
_cell.length_b   1.000
_cell.length_c   1.000
_cell.angle_alpha   90.00
_cell.angle_beta   90.00
_cell.angle_gamma   90.00
#
_symmetry.space_group_name_H-M   'P 1'
#
loop_
_entity.id
_entity.type
_entity.pdbx_description
1 polymer ?
#
loop_
_entity_poly.entity_id
_entity_poly.type
_entity_poly.pdbx_seq_one_letter_code
_entity_poly.pdbx_strand_id
1 'polypeptide(L)'
;MRDLLRVLKAFGERDKYSLWELSLKTGLPLLAVKKAIEKLVENGYAISDKGFYKLTERGKLLLEVAENLDRRGEPYIFTTETGNPVPLSVNSLIQLYAIIKYGLVDKEIFKDHVTKGFLGQWLKTVMKSPRLAEKFEKTVEKGEDFSFILSLLEFLMGDSL
;
A
#
# COMPACT_ATOMS: atom_id res chain seq x y z
N MET A 1 2.06 -4.11 15.37
CA MET A 1 1.31 -3.92 14.11
C MET A 1 -0.02 -3.21 14.30
N ARG A 2 -0.93 -3.74 15.14
CA ARG A 2 -2.30 -3.21 15.32
C ARG A 2 -2.35 -1.72 15.71
N ASP A 3 -1.51 -1.28 16.64
CA ASP A 3 -1.48 0.12 17.07
C ASP A 3 -0.93 1.07 15.99
N LEU A 4 0.07 0.64 15.22
CA LEU A 4 0.58 1.41 14.10
C LEU A 4 -0.50 1.65 13.04
N LEU A 5 -1.26 0.60 12.68
CA LEU A 5 -2.36 0.73 11.72
C LEU A 5 -3.46 1.64 12.24
N ARG A 6 -3.79 1.56 13.54
CA ARG A 6 -4.76 2.47 14.17
C ARG A 6 -4.30 3.93 14.09
N VAL A 7 -3.03 4.19 14.39
CA VAL A 7 -2.44 5.53 14.33
C VAL A 7 -2.38 6.03 12.89
N LEU A 8 -1.93 5.21 11.94
CA LEU A 8 -1.91 5.55 10.50
C LEU A 8 -3.32 5.93 10.02
N LYS A 9 -4.34 5.11 10.32
CA LYS A 9 -5.74 5.36 9.95
C LYS A 9 -6.38 6.56 10.67
N ALA A 10 -5.77 7.04 11.76
CA ALA A 10 -6.24 8.24 12.45
C ALA A 10 -5.85 9.55 11.74
N PHE A 11 -4.87 9.50 10.82
CA PHE A 11 -4.61 10.58 9.87
C PHE A 11 -5.75 10.67 8.85
N GLY A 12 -6.85 11.30 9.27
CA GLY A 12 -7.98 11.65 8.39
C GLY A 12 -7.69 12.89 7.55
N GLU A 13 -8.74 13.60 7.13
CA GLU A 13 -8.68 14.70 6.14
C GLU A 13 -7.82 15.93 6.51
N ARG A 14 -7.46 16.12 7.79
CA ARG A 14 -6.60 17.24 8.19
C ARG A 14 -5.13 16.96 7.85
N ASP A 15 -4.42 18.02 7.50
CA ASP A 15 -3.03 17.93 7.05
C ASP A 15 -2.04 17.53 8.16
N LYS A 16 -2.31 17.87 9.43
CA LYS A 16 -1.40 17.55 10.55
C LYS A 16 -2.12 17.31 11.88
N TYR A 17 -1.50 16.51 12.75
CA TYR A 17 -2.01 16.16 14.09
C TYR A 17 -0.88 16.13 15.14
N SER A 18 -1.19 16.54 16.36
CA SER A 18 -0.34 16.32 17.54
C SER A 18 -0.48 14.90 18.10
N LEU A 19 0.45 14.47 18.97
CA LEU A 19 0.35 13.18 19.66
C LEU A 19 -0.92 13.06 20.50
N TRP A 20 -1.36 14.16 21.13
CA TRP A 20 -2.56 14.18 21.96
C TRP A 20 -3.82 14.01 21.13
N GLU A 21 -3.95 14.71 20.01
CA GLU A 21 -5.09 14.54 19.09
C GLU A 21 -5.16 13.11 18.54
N LEU A 22 -4.01 12.52 18.18
CA LEU A 22 -3.95 11.12 17.72
C LEU A 22 -4.28 10.13 18.85
N SER A 23 -3.87 10.40 20.08
CA SER A 23 -4.21 9.61 21.26
C SER A 23 -5.72 9.62 21.52
N LEU A 24 -6.36 10.79 21.46
CA LEU A 24 -7.82 10.90 21.56
C LEU A 24 -8.54 10.16 20.42
N LYS A 25 -8.11 10.35 19.17
CA LYS A 25 -8.73 9.70 18.00
C LYS A 25 -8.62 8.18 18.04
N THR A 26 -7.48 7.67 18.47
CA THR A 26 -7.23 6.23 18.47
C THR A 26 -7.69 5.56 19.75
N GLY A 27 -7.85 6.30 20.86
CA GLY A 27 -8.05 5.74 22.20
C GLY A 27 -6.80 5.04 22.75
N LEU A 28 -5.63 5.26 22.15
CA LEU A 28 -4.36 4.67 22.58
C LEU A 28 -3.63 5.59 23.58
N PRO A 29 -2.87 5.03 24.54
CA PRO A 29 -2.00 5.83 25.41
C PRO A 29 -0.97 6.64 24.60
N LEU A 30 -0.63 7.84 25.07
CA LEU A 30 0.34 8.74 24.41
C LEU A 30 1.65 8.04 24.04
N LEU A 31 2.17 7.16 24.90
CA LEU A 31 3.40 6.41 24.64
C LEU A 31 3.25 5.43 23.46
N ALA A 32 2.09 4.77 23.32
CA ALA A 32 1.82 3.87 22.20
C ALA A 32 1.70 4.64 20.88
N VAL A 33 1.01 5.79 20.90
CA VAL A 33 0.93 6.69 19.74
C VAL A 33 2.31 7.21 19.36
N LYS A 34 3.11 7.64 20.35
CA LYS A 34 4.48 8.12 20.14
C LYS A 34 5.33 7.07 19.42
N LYS A 35 5.36 5.83 19.94
CA LYS A 35 6.10 4.72 19.30
C LYS A 35 5.64 4.43 17.87
N ALA A 36 4.33 4.46 17.62
CA ALA A 36 3.78 4.25 16.29
C ALA A 36 4.17 5.37 15.31
N ILE A 37 4.10 6.63 15.76
CA ILE A 37 4.51 7.80 14.98
C ILE A 37 6.02 7.79 14.70
N GLU A 38 6.85 7.47 15.69
CA GLU A 38 8.29 7.34 15.51
C GLU A 38 8.61 6.32 14.41
N LYS A 39 7.96 5.15 14.43
CA LYS A 39 8.10 4.15 13.36
C LYS A 39 7.66 4.67 11.98
N LEU A 40 6.57 5.45 11.91
CA LEU A 40 6.15 6.07 10.63
C LEU A 40 7.14 7.12 10.14
N VAL A 41 7.74 7.91 11.04
CA VAL A 41 8.75 8.92 10.72
C VAL A 41 10.06 8.29 10.27
N GLU A 42 10.56 7.31 11.02
CA GLU A 42 11.80 6.56 10.70
C GLU A 42 11.74 5.92 9.30
N ASN A 43 10.56 5.48 8.87
CA ASN A 43 10.36 4.87 7.55
C ASN A 43 9.93 5.87 6.46
N GLY A 44 9.91 7.18 6.78
CA GLY A 44 9.58 8.25 5.84
C GLY A 44 8.11 8.33 5.43
N TYR A 45 7.20 7.68 6.16
CA TYR A 45 5.75 7.76 5.95
C TYR A 45 5.13 8.99 6.63
N ALA A 46 5.77 9.52 7.66
CA ALA A 46 5.37 10.77 8.31
C ALA A 46 6.57 11.70 8.49
N ILE A 47 6.31 12.98 8.72
CA ILE A 47 7.31 13.96 9.15
C ILE A 47 6.81 14.74 10.35
N SER A 48 7.74 15.19 11.19
CA SER A 48 7.44 16.07 12.32
C SER A 48 7.70 17.52 11.95
N ASP A 49 6.79 18.41 12.33
CA ASP A 49 6.93 19.86 12.21
C ASP A 49 6.38 20.52 13.49
N LYS A 50 7.27 21.10 14.29
CA LYS A 50 6.93 21.87 15.51
C LYS A 50 5.93 21.19 16.44
N GLY A 51 6.11 19.89 16.70
CA GLY A 51 5.25 19.11 17.60
C GLY A 51 3.98 18.53 16.95
N PHE A 52 3.78 18.77 15.66
CA PHE A 52 2.76 18.14 14.83
C PHE A 52 3.38 17.12 13.88
N TYR A 53 2.56 16.19 13.41
CA TYR A 53 2.94 15.15 12.47
C TYR A 53 2.01 15.20 11.26
N LYS A 54 2.57 14.98 10.08
CA LYS A 54 1.83 14.86 8.82
C LYS A 54 2.33 13.68 7.99
N LEU A 55 1.43 13.05 7.23
CA LEU A 55 1.84 12.01 6.28
C LEU A 55 2.57 12.62 5.09
N THR A 56 3.62 11.94 4.64
CA THR A 56 4.26 12.22 3.34
C THR A 56 3.39 11.67 2.21
N GLU A 57 3.73 11.93 0.94
CA GLU A 57 3.05 11.26 -0.19
C GLU A 57 3.18 9.73 -0.10
N ARG A 58 4.32 9.23 0.39
CA ARG A 58 4.52 7.80 0.68
C ARG A 58 3.58 7.33 1.79
N GLY A 59 3.39 8.14 2.84
CA GLY A 59 2.46 7.84 3.93
C GLY A 59 0.99 7.84 3.49
N LYS A 60 0.60 8.74 2.60
CA LYS A 60 -0.76 8.77 2.03
C LYS A 60 -1.04 7.52 1.18
N LEU A 61 -0.06 7.09 0.39
CA LEU A 61 -0.17 5.81 -0.33
C LEU A 61 -0.24 4.62 0.63
N LEU A 62 0.59 4.62 1.68
CA LEU A 62 0.55 3.59 2.72
C LEU A 62 -0.83 3.50 3.38
N LEU A 63 -1.45 4.65 3.69
CA LEU A 63 -2.79 4.73 4.26
C LEU A 63 -3.84 4.12 3.32
N GLU A 64 -3.87 4.52 2.04
CA GLU A 64 -4.80 3.98 1.05
C GLU A 64 -4.72 2.44 0.96
N VAL A 65 -3.51 1.91 0.94
CA VAL A 65 -3.27 0.46 0.89
C VAL A 65 -3.69 -0.20 2.20
N ALA A 66 -3.38 0.39 3.36
CA ALA A 66 -3.77 -0.12 4.67
C ALA A 66 -5.29 -0.16 4.90
N GLU A 67 -6.04 0.76 4.29
CA GLU A 67 -7.51 0.78 4.33
C GLU A 67 -8.13 -0.33 3.49
N ASN A 68 -7.44 -0.78 2.45
CA ASN A 68 -7.93 -1.79 1.51
C ASN A 68 -7.17 -3.13 1.59
N LEU A 69 -6.26 -3.31 2.54
CA LEU A 69 -5.38 -4.49 2.62
C LEU A 69 -6.16 -5.81 2.75
N ASP A 70 -7.19 -5.80 3.61
CA ASP A 70 -8.05 -6.97 3.88
C ASP A 70 -9.18 -7.13 2.86
N ARG A 71 -9.30 -6.19 1.90
CA ARG A 71 -10.35 -6.22 0.89
C ARG A 71 -10.21 -7.48 0.03
N ARG A 72 -11.34 -8.14 -0.19
CA ARG A 72 -11.52 -9.20 -1.18
C ARG A 72 -12.49 -8.71 -2.24
N GLY A 73 -12.16 -8.94 -3.50
CA GLY A 73 -12.99 -8.54 -4.63
C GLY A 73 -13.01 -9.58 -5.73
N GLU A 74 -13.61 -9.21 -6.86
CA GLU A 74 -13.59 -10.03 -8.07
C GLU A 74 -12.13 -10.39 -8.45
N PRO A 75 -11.82 -11.69 -8.66
CA PRO A 75 -10.46 -12.09 -8.95
C PRO A 75 -9.94 -11.51 -10.28
N TYR A 76 -8.73 -10.98 -10.24
CA TYR A 76 -7.94 -10.67 -11.42
C TYR A 76 -7.26 -11.93 -11.94
N ILE A 77 -7.27 -12.10 -13.26
CA ILE A 77 -6.61 -13.21 -13.94
C ILE A 77 -5.59 -12.63 -14.90
N PHE A 78 -4.33 -13.03 -14.76
CA PHE A 78 -3.30 -12.69 -15.73
C PHE A 78 -3.47 -13.54 -16.99
N THR A 79 -3.11 -12.99 -18.14
CA THR A 79 -3.18 -13.68 -19.43
C THR A 79 -1.86 -13.52 -20.16
N THR A 80 -1.47 -14.53 -20.94
CA THR A 80 -0.35 -14.38 -21.87
C THR A 80 -0.68 -13.37 -22.97
N GLU A 81 0.32 -12.99 -23.78
CA GLU A 81 0.10 -12.14 -24.96
C GLU A 81 -0.93 -12.72 -25.94
N THR A 82 -1.04 -14.05 -26.01
CA THR A 82 -2.02 -14.77 -26.83
C THR A 82 -3.40 -14.89 -26.17
N GLY A 83 -3.60 -14.31 -24.98
CA GLY A 83 -4.86 -14.33 -24.24
C GLY A 83 -5.10 -15.59 -23.40
N ASN A 84 -4.12 -16.49 -23.28
CA ASN A 84 -4.30 -17.70 -22.47
C ASN A 84 -4.18 -17.35 -20.98
N PRO A 85 -5.10 -17.80 -20.10
CA PRO A 85 -5.03 -17.49 -18.69
C PRO A 85 -3.82 -18.15 -18.04
N VAL A 86 -3.11 -17.39 -17.21
CA VAL A 86 -2.17 -17.93 -16.23
C VAL A 86 -3.02 -18.61 -15.14
N PRO A 87 -2.72 -19.85 -14.72
CA PRO A 87 -3.53 -20.61 -13.75
C PRO A 87 -3.33 -20.10 -12.30
N LEU A 88 -3.52 -18.81 -12.11
CA LEU A 88 -3.37 -18.08 -10.85
C LEU A 88 -4.33 -16.90 -10.86
N SER A 89 -5.08 -16.72 -9.77
CA SER A 89 -6.00 -15.59 -9.61
C SER A 89 -5.65 -14.76 -8.38
N VAL A 90 -5.96 -13.46 -8.46
CA VAL A 90 -5.65 -12.48 -7.42
C VAL A 90 -6.93 -11.79 -6.99
N ASN A 91 -7.30 -11.91 -5.73
CA ASN A 91 -8.50 -11.27 -5.21
C ASN A 91 -8.21 -10.27 -4.07
N SER A 92 -6.93 -10.01 -3.76
CA SER A 92 -6.51 -9.09 -2.69
C SER A 92 -5.13 -8.48 -2.95
N LEU A 93 -4.83 -7.38 -2.25
CA LEU A 93 -3.51 -6.75 -2.27
C LEU A 93 -2.41 -7.65 -1.67
N ILE A 94 -2.74 -8.49 -0.70
CA ILE A 94 -1.80 -9.47 -0.12
C ILE A 94 -1.38 -10.53 -1.15
N GLN A 95 -2.34 -11.02 -1.95
CA GLN A 95 -2.01 -11.95 -3.03
C GLN A 95 -1.23 -11.27 -4.16
N LEU A 96 -1.57 -10.01 -4.50
CA LEU A 96 -0.81 -9.24 -5.47
C LEU A 96 0.65 -9.06 -5.02
N TYR A 97 0.86 -8.76 -3.73
CA TYR A 97 2.19 -8.73 -3.13
C TYR A 97 2.94 -10.06 -3.34
N ALA A 98 2.32 -11.19 -3.03
CA ALA A 98 2.95 -12.50 -3.16
C ALA A 98 3.37 -12.78 -4.61
N ILE A 99 2.55 -12.40 -5.58
CA ILE A 99 2.89 -12.53 -7.01
C ILE A 99 4.17 -11.77 -7.34
N ILE A 100 4.26 -10.51 -6.91
CA ILE A 100 5.39 -9.65 -7.24
C ILE A 100 6.65 -10.14 -6.52
N LYS A 101 6.55 -10.47 -5.22
CA LYS A 101 7.69 -10.88 -4.40
C LYS A 101 8.30 -12.19 -4.85
N TYR A 102 7.46 -13.18 -5.17
CA TYR A 102 7.91 -14.52 -5.51
C TYR A 102 7.98 -14.79 -7.02
N GLY A 103 7.68 -13.80 -7.85
CA GLY A 103 7.69 -13.96 -9.31
C GLY A 103 6.74 -15.05 -9.79
N LEU A 104 5.55 -15.17 -9.18
CA LEU A 104 4.58 -16.22 -9.51
C LEU A 104 3.93 -16.04 -10.90
N VAL A 105 4.07 -14.84 -11.47
CA VAL A 105 3.70 -14.50 -12.83
C VAL A 105 4.96 -14.01 -13.52
N ASP A 106 5.17 -14.42 -14.77
CA ASP A 106 6.29 -13.97 -15.59
C ASP A 106 6.37 -12.43 -15.61
N LYS A 107 7.59 -11.90 -15.50
CA LYS A 107 7.83 -10.45 -15.39
C LYS A 107 7.30 -9.68 -16.59
N GLU A 108 7.40 -10.23 -17.80
CA GLU A 108 6.95 -9.58 -19.01
C GLU A 108 5.42 -9.62 -19.12
N ILE A 109 4.77 -10.71 -18.71
CA ILE A 109 3.30 -10.77 -18.57
C ILE A 109 2.81 -9.72 -17.56
N PHE A 110 3.45 -9.63 -16.40
CA PHE A 110 3.06 -8.67 -15.37
C PHE A 110 3.18 -7.23 -15.87
N LYS A 111 4.32 -6.89 -16.50
CA LYS A 111 4.54 -5.57 -17.10
C LYS A 111 3.50 -5.26 -18.17
N ASP A 112 3.24 -6.19 -19.08
CA ASP A 112 2.25 -6.00 -20.15
C ASP A 112 0.87 -5.64 -19.59
N HIS A 113 0.44 -6.34 -18.54
CA HIS A 113 -0.82 -6.07 -17.84
C HIS A 113 -0.86 -4.70 -17.14
N VAL A 114 0.28 -4.22 -16.64
CA VAL A 114 0.41 -2.85 -16.09
C VAL A 114 0.38 -1.82 -17.22
N THR A 115 1.18 -2.00 -18.27
CA THR A 115 1.29 -1.08 -19.42
C THR A 115 -0.03 -0.92 -20.16
N LYS A 116 -0.78 -2.01 -20.36
CA LYS A 116 -2.12 -1.98 -20.97
C LYS A 116 -3.20 -1.41 -20.05
N GLY A 117 -2.87 -1.12 -18.79
CA GLY A 117 -3.79 -0.53 -17.80
C GLY A 117 -4.78 -1.52 -17.19
N PHE A 118 -4.73 -2.81 -17.55
CA PHE A 118 -5.66 -3.81 -17.01
C PHE A 118 -5.52 -3.97 -15.49
N LEU A 119 -4.28 -4.11 -15.01
CA LEU A 119 -4.03 -4.23 -13.57
C LEU A 119 -4.38 -2.92 -12.86
N GLY A 120 -4.04 -1.79 -13.47
CA GLY A 120 -4.36 -0.45 -12.94
C GLY A 120 -5.87 -0.24 -12.77
N GLN A 121 -6.66 -0.64 -13.76
CA GLN A 121 -8.13 -0.57 -13.68
C GLN A 121 -8.67 -1.45 -12.55
N TRP A 122 -8.20 -2.69 -12.43
CA TRP A 122 -8.62 -3.59 -11.34
C TRP A 122 -8.28 -3.01 -9.95
N LEU A 123 -7.08 -2.45 -9.79
CA LEU A 123 -6.67 -1.76 -8.56
C LEU A 123 -7.58 -0.57 -8.23
N LYS A 124 -7.89 0.26 -9.24
CA LYS A 124 -8.77 1.44 -9.11
C LYS A 124 -10.21 1.04 -8.75
N THR A 125 -10.79 0.05 -9.44
CA THR A 125 -12.23 -0.25 -9.36
C THR A 125 -12.57 -1.29 -8.30
N VAL A 126 -11.80 -2.38 -8.23
CA VAL A 126 -12.06 -3.52 -7.35
C VAL A 126 -11.38 -3.32 -6.01
N MET A 127 -10.07 -3.00 -6.00
CA MET A 127 -9.30 -2.80 -4.77
C MET A 127 -9.43 -1.40 -4.16
N LYS A 128 -10.11 -0.47 -4.86
CA LYS A 128 -10.29 0.94 -4.43
C LYS A 128 -8.97 1.61 -4.06
N SER A 129 -7.90 1.29 -4.79
CA SER A 129 -6.53 1.75 -4.54
C SER A 129 -5.99 2.52 -5.77
N PRO A 130 -6.54 3.70 -6.10
CA PRO A 130 -6.15 4.45 -7.28
C PRO A 130 -4.72 5.00 -7.23
N ARG A 131 -4.20 5.42 -6.06
CA ARG A 131 -2.80 5.87 -5.94
C ARG A 131 -1.83 4.71 -6.11
N LEU A 132 -2.20 3.52 -5.62
CA LEU A 132 -1.40 2.32 -5.85
C LEU A 132 -1.34 1.99 -7.34
N ALA A 133 -2.48 2.04 -8.06
CA ALA A 133 -2.53 1.83 -9.50
C ALA A 133 -1.61 2.81 -10.26
N GLU A 134 -1.71 4.10 -9.96
CA GLU A 134 -0.85 5.14 -10.56
C GLU A 134 0.64 4.87 -10.26
N LYS A 135 0.95 4.36 -9.06
CA LYS A 135 2.33 4.01 -8.71
C LYS A 135 2.86 2.84 -9.54
N PHE A 136 2.05 1.83 -9.84
CA PHE A 136 2.42 0.75 -10.76
C PHE A 136 2.70 1.28 -12.17
N GLU A 137 1.78 2.07 -12.70
CA GLU A 137 1.88 2.68 -14.04
C GLU A 137 3.18 3.48 -14.17
N LYS A 138 3.45 4.41 -13.24
CA LYS A 138 4.67 5.23 -13.23
C LYS A 138 5.95 4.43 -13.06
N THR A 139 5.93 3.35 -12.26
CA THR A 139 7.12 2.49 -12.09
C THR A 139 7.50 1.84 -13.42
N VAL A 140 6.53 1.34 -14.18
CA VAL A 140 6.80 0.76 -15.51
C VAL A 140 7.23 1.83 -16.52
N GLU A 141 6.56 2.99 -16.57
CA GLU A 141 6.94 4.10 -17.46
C GLU A 141 8.38 4.56 -17.29
N LYS A 142 8.87 4.55 -16.04
CA LYS A 142 10.26 4.96 -15.71
C LYS A 142 11.28 3.84 -15.88
N GLY A 143 10.86 2.62 -16.20
CA GLY A 143 11.74 1.45 -16.21
C GLY A 143 12.29 1.08 -14.83
N GLU A 144 11.62 1.52 -13.75
CA GLU A 144 11.98 1.19 -12.38
C GLU A 144 11.50 -0.24 -12.04
N ASP A 145 12.09 -0.85 -11.01
CA ASP A 145 11.55 -2.07 -10.42
C ASP A 145 10.44 -1.76 -9.39
N PHE A 146 9.73 -2.81 -8.97
CA PHE A 146 8.63 -2.69 -8.02
C PHE A 146 9.10 -2.68 -6.55
N SER A 147 10.38 -2.47 -6.25
CA SER A 147 10.95 -2.52 -4.88
C SER A 147 10.23 -1.58 -3.92
N PHE A 148 9.89 -0.37 -4.37
CA PHE A 148 9.13 0.57 -3.55
C PHE A 148 7.76 0.01 -3.16
N ILE A 149 7.05 -0.58 -4.11
CA ILE A 149 5.70 -1.14 -3.87
C ILE A 149 5.80 -2.35 -2.93
N LEU A 150 6.80 -3.21 -3.13
CA LEU A 150 7.11 -4.32 -2.25
C LEU A 150 7.39 -3.85 -0.82
N SER A 151 8.28 -2.85 -0.65
CA SER A 151 8.59 -2.31 0.68
C SER A 151 7.37 -1.73 1.40
N LEU A 152 6.44 -1.14 0.65
CA LEU A 152 5.22 -0.57 1.18
C LEU A 152 4.27 -1.65 1.68
N LEU A 153 4.06 -2.71 0.89
CA LEU A 153 3.23 -3.84 1.27
C LEU A 153 3.86 -4.61 2.43
N GLU A 154 5.18 -4.84 2.39
CA GLU A 154 5.96 -5.48 3.46
C GLU A 154 5.82 -4.76 4.79
N PHE A 155 5.93 -3.43 4.79
CA PHE A 155 5.75 -2.65 6.01
C PHE A 155 4.38 -2.88 6.66
N LEU A 156 3.33 -3.08 5.85
CA LEU A 156 1.96 -3.35 6.33
C LEU A 156 1.76 -4.78 6.82
N MET A 157 2.48 -5.76 6.25
CA MET A 157 2.40 -7.17 6.65
C MET A 157 3.38 -7.51 7.79
N GLY A 158 4.38 -6.65 8.03
CA GLY A 158 5.06 -6.54 9.31
C GLY A 158 6.14 -7.54 9.63
N ASP A 159 6.89 -8.06 8.65
CA ASP A 159 7.74 -9.23 8.87
C ASP A 159 6.93 -10.39 9.48
N SER A 160 5.79 -10.72 8.84
CA SER A 160 5.05 -11.96 9.11
C SER A 160 5.25 -12.92 7.93
N LEU A 161 6.46 -13.46 7.80
CA LEU A 161 6.72 -14.81 7.28
C LEU A 161 7.84 -15.43 8.11
#